data_AF-A0A366I488-F1
#
_entry.id   AF-A0A366I488-F1
#
_cell.length_a   1.000
_cell.length_b   1.000
_cell.length_c   1.000
_cell.angle_alpha   90.00
_cell.angle_beta   90.00
_cell.angle_gamma   90.00
#
_symmetry.space_group_name_H-M   'P 1'
#
loop_
_entity.id
_entity.type
_entity.pdbx_description
1 polymer ?
#
loop_
_entity_poly.entity_id
_entity_poly.type
_entity_poly.pdbx_seq_one_letter_code
_entity_poly.pdbx_strand_id
1 'polypeptide(L)'
;MRAAGAEQAQSIVITCNAPEDTMEIVHLCQQYFPHLEILARARGRVEAHELLQAGVMHFSRETFSSALELGRKTLMSLGMHPHQAFRAQQHFRRLDMRMLRELMPQLPGDGAQISRVKEARRELEDIFQREMQRERRRPDDWDELDDAETENRP
;
A
#
# COMPACT_ATOMS: atom_id res chain seq x y z
N MET A 1 2.28 26.99 -3.49
CA MET A 1 1.20 26.44 -2.63
C MET A 1 0.22 27.50 -2.14
N ARG A 2 0.64 28.61 -1.50
CA ARG A 2 -0.29 29.68 -1.09
C ARG A 2 -1.12 30.26 -2.23
N ALA A 3 -0.50 30.51 -3.38
CA ALA A 3 -1.21 30.97 -4.58
C ALA A 3 -2.25 29.97 -5.11
N ALA A 4 -2.13 28.69 -4.76
CA ALA A 4 -3.09 27.64 -5.13
C ALA A 4 -4.21 27.46 -4.09
N GLY A 5 -4.30 28.33 -3.07
CA GLY A 5 -5.33 28.27 -2.05
C GLY A 5 -5.09 27.23 -0.95
N ALA A 6 -3.85 26.76 -0.79
CA ALA A 6 -3.50 25.74 0.21
C ALA A 6 -3.85 26.12 1.67
N GLU A 7 -4.03 27.42 1.98
CA GLU A 7 -4.45 27.90 3.30
C GLU A 7 -5.92 27.62 3.63
N GLN A 8 -6.75 27.39 2.62
CA GLN A 8 -8.21 27.18 2.79
C GLN A 8 -8.65 25.82 2.25
N ALA A 9 -7.77 25.12 1.54
CA ALA A 9 -8.06 23.81 1.00
C ALA A 9 -8.21 22.78 2.12
N GLN A 10 -9.06 21.77 1.89
CA GLN A 10 -9.28 20.68 2.84
C GLN A 10 -8.31 19.52 2.62
N SER A 11 -7.95 19.28 1.35
CA SER A 11 -7.07 18.18 0.97
C SER A 11 -6.18 18.58 -0.20
N ILE A 12 -5.03 17.90 -0.33
CA ILE A 12 -4.11 18.03 -1.46
C ILE A 12 -3.77 16.65 -2.02
N VAL A 13 -3.70 16.55 -3.36
CA VAL A 13 -3.27 15.32 -4.05
C VAL A 13 -1.89 15.56 -4.67
N ILE A 14 -0.90 14.76 -4.27
CA ILE A 14 0.49 14.85 -4.73
C ILE A 14 0.75 13.70 -5.70
N THR A 15 1.07 14.03 -6.96
CA THR A 15 1.28 13.05 -8.02
C THR A 15 2.59 13.25 -8.79
N CYS A 16 3.60 13.81 -8.12
CA CYS A 16 4.91 14.08 -8.70
C CYS A 16 5.56 12.80 -9.24
N ASN A 17 6.46 12.97 -10.21
CA ASN A 17 7.18 11.84 -10.79
C ASN A 17 8.38 11.47 -9.92
N ALA A 18 9.15 12.44 -9.43
CA ALA A 18 10.31 12.17 -8.58
C ALA A 18 9.86 11.93 -7.12
N PRO A 19 10.26 10.82 -6.47
CA PRO A 19 9.95 10.56 -5.07
C PRO A 19 10.45 11.65 -4.12
N GLU A 20 11.58 12.26 -4.45
CA GLU A 20 12.18 13.34 -3.67
C GLU A 20 11.25 14.57 -3.63
N ASP A 21 10.69 14.94 -4.78
CA ASP A 21 9.71 16.03 -4.88
C ASP A 21 8.43 15.73 -4.09
N THR A 22 7.95 14.48 -4.15
CA THR A 22 6.77 14.04 -3.38
C THR A 22 7.01 14.27 -1.89
N MET A 23 8.15 13.80 -1.37
CA MET A 23 8.47 13.94 0.05
C MET A 23 8.72 15.39 0.45
N GLU A 24 9.40 16.20 -0.37
CA GLU A 24 9.57 17.63 -0.09
C GLU A 24 8.22 18.35 0.06
N ILE A 25 7.28 18.09 -0.85
CA ILE A 25 5.93 18.64 -0.82
C ILE A 25 5.18 18.20 0.44
N VAL A 26 5.29 16.93 0.84
CA VAL A 26 4.68 16.41 2.08
C VAL A 26 5.16 17.20 3.29
N HIS A 27 6.47 17.36 3.46
CA HIS A 27 7.04 18.09 4.59
C HIS A 27 6.63 19.56 4.59
N LEU A 28 6.61 20.21 3.42
CA LEU A 28 6.13 21.59 3.29
C LEU A 28 4.65 21.73 3.68
N CYS A 29 3.80 20.81 3.22
CA CYS A 29 2.39 20.79 3.58
C CYS A 29 2.20 20.62 5.09
N GLN A 30 2.92 19.70 5.72
CA GLN A 30 2.84 19.46 7.16
C GLN A 30 3.34 20.67 7.98
N GLN A 31 4.41 21.32 7.53
CA GLN A 31 4.98 22.48 8.23
C GLN A 31 4.09 23.73 8.12
N TYR A 32 3.57 24.04 6.94
CA TYR A 32 2.88 25.30 6.67
C TYR A 32 1.35 25.20 6.69
N PHE A 33 0.81 24.00 6.47
CA PHE A 33 -0.63 23.76 6.31
C PHE A 33 -1.06 22.47 7.06
N PRO A 34 -0.90 22.40 8.39
CA PRO A 34 -1.14 21.17 9.16
C PRO A 34 -2.61 20.69 9.14
N HIS A 35 -3.53 21.52 8.66
CA HIS A 35 -4.95 21.18 8.49
C HIS A 35 -5.23 20.44 7.17
N LEU A 36 -4.30 20.43 6.21
CA LEU A 36 -4.48 19.78 4.92
C LEU A 36 -4.39 18.27 5.07
N GLU A 37 -5.40 17.58 4.57
CA GLU A 37 -5.34 16.14 4.35
C GLU A 37 -4.48 15.84 3.11
N ILE A 38 -3.43 15.05 3.28
CA ILE A 38 -2.47 14.74 2.21
C ILE A 38 -2.80 13.38 1.60
N LEU A 39 -3.05 13.38 0.30
CA LEU A 39 -3.17 12.17 -0.52
C LEU A 39 -1.98 12.09 -1.47
N ALA A 40 -1.24 10.99 -1.49
CA ALA A 40 -0.03 10.87 -2.30
C ALA A 40 -0.03 9.65 -3.23
N ARG A 41 0.46 9.84 -4.45
CA ARG A 41 0.90 8.73 -5.31
C ARG A 41 2.26 8.25 -4.78
N ALA A 42 2.41 6.94 -4.66
CA ALA A 42 3.69 6.28 -4.49
C ALA A 42 4.05 5.51 -5.77
N ARG A 43 5.30 5.55 -6.19
CA ARG A 43 5.81 4.74 -7.30
C ARG A 43 5.88 3.26 -6.93
N GLY A 44 6.18 2.95 -5.68
CA GLY A 44 6.37 1.58 -5.22
C GLY A 44 6.26 1.42 -3.71
N ARG A 45 6.68 0.26 -3.20
CA ARG A 45 6.63 -0.07 -1.76
C ARG A 45 7.52 0.85 -0.90
N VAL A 46 8.71 1.19 -1.40
CA VAL A 46 9.68 1.99 -0.64
C VAL A 46 9.12 3.39 -0.37
N GLU A 47 8.69 4.10 -1.41
CA GLU A 47 8.07 5.42 -1.27
C GLU A 47 6.76 5.36 -0.48
N ALA A 48 5.94 4.32 -0.66
CA ALA A 48 4.73 4.13 0.14
C ALA A 48 5.03 4.00 1.64
N HIS A 49 6.18 3.44 1.98
CA HIS A 49 6.63 3.34 3.37
C HIS A 49 7.23 4.66 3.88
N GLU A 50 8.00 5.38 3.08
CA GLU A 50 8.47 6.73 3.42
C GLU A 50 7.29 7.67 3.72
N LEU A 51 6.23 7.60 2.91
CA LEU A 51 4.97 8.30 3.14
C LEU A 51 4.31 7.89 4.47
N LEU A 52 4.25 6.59 4.77
CA LEU A 52 3.75 6.10 6.06
C LEU A 52 4.57 6.61 7.24
N GLN A 53 5.90 6.60 7.14
CA GLN A 53 6.80 7.11 8.19
C GLN A 53 6.61 8.62 8.40
N ALA A 54 6.38 9.37 7.33
CA ALA A 54 6.02 10.78 7.41
C ALA A 54 4.59 11.04 7.90
N GLY A 55 3.80 10.00 8.23
CA GLY A 55 2.44 10.13 8.74
C GLY A 55 1.36 10.34 7.67
N VAL A 56 1.70 10.15 6.39
CA VAL A 56 0.71 10.19 5.28
C VAL A 56 -0.02 8.85 5.21
N MET A 57 -1.26 8.84 5.68
CA MET A 57 -2.08 7.62 5.71
C MET A 57 -2.81 7.34 4.39
N HIS A 58 -3.05 8.38 3.58
CA HIS A 58 -3.73 8.28 2.30
C HIS A 58 -2.71 8.25 1.17
N PHE A 59 -2.37 7.06 0.70
CA PHE A 59 -1.52 6.92 -0.48
C PHE A 59 -1.99 5.78 -1.38
N SER A 60 -1.61 5.85 -2.65
CA SER A 60 -1.85 4.78 -3.62
C SER A 60 -0.60 4.50 -4.43
N ARG A 61 -0.25 3.22 -4.56
CA ARG A 61 0.85 2.80 -5.43
C ARG A 61 0.39 2.76 -6.88
N GLU A 62 1.11 3.45 -7.76
CA GLU A 62 0.70 3.75 -9.14
C GLU A 62 0.22 2.53 -9.95
N THR A 63 0.88 1.37 -9.80
CA THR A 63 0.57 0.16 -10.57
C THR A 63 -0.21 -0.89 -9.79
N PHE A 64 -0.37 -0.74 -8.47
CA PHE A 64 -0.83 -1.83 -7.61
C PHE A 64 -2.29 -2.23 -7.88
N SER A 65 -3.18 -1.25 -8.00
CA SER A 65 -4.60 -1.53 -8.26
C SER A 65 -4.81 -2.20 -9.63
N SER A 66 -4.08 -1.77 -10.65
CA SER A 66 -4.16 -2.36 -11.99
C SER A 66 -3.59 -3.78 -12.01
N ALA A 67 -2.48 -4.03 -11.29
CA ALA A 67 -1.91 -5.37 -11.15
C ALA A 67 -2.85 -6.34 -10.43
N LEU A 68 -3.53 -5.88 -9.37
CA LEU A 68 -4.55 -6.67 -8.66
C LEU A 68 -5.71 -7.07 -9.57
N GLU A 69 -6.24 -6.11 -10.33
CA GLU A 69 -7.34 -6.36 -11.26
C GLU A 69 -6.93 -7.34 -12.37
N LEU A 70 -5.71 -7.20 -12.89
CA LEU A 70 -5.17 -8.15 -13.88
C LEU A 70 -4.99 -9.56 -13.29
N GLY A 71 -4.54 -9.65 -12.04
CA GLY A 71 -4.47 -10.91 -11.30
C GLY A 71 -5.84 -11.57 -11.16
N ARG A 72 -6.88 -10.82 -10.76
CA ARG A 72 -8.27 -11.30 -10.69
C ARG A 72 -8.77 -11.84 -12.02
N LYS A 73 -8.57 -11.08 -13.11
CA LYS A 73 -8.94 -11.51 -14.46
C LYS A 73 -8.21 -12.78 -14.90
N THR A 74 -6.93 -12.90 -14.53
CA THR A 74 -6.13 -14.10 -14.80
C THR A 74 -6.70 -15.32 -14.08
N LEU A 75 -7.03 -15.20 -12.80
CA LEU A 75 -7.66 -16.28 -12.03
C LEU A 75 -9.00 -16.73 -12.65
N MET A 76 -9.82 -15.77 -13.07
CA MET A 76 -11.07 -16.06 -13.78
C MET A 76 -10.84 -16.79 -15.10
N SER A 77 -9.85 -16.35 -15.89
CA SER A 77 -9.47 -16.99 -17.15
C SER A 77 -8.98 -18.43 -16.98
N LEU A 78 -8.47 -18.78 -15.80
CA LEU A 78 -8.03 -20.13 -15.44
C LEU A 78 -9.15 -21.00 -14.85
N GLY A 79 -10.39 -20.49 -14.82
CA GLY A 79 -11.58 -21.22 -14.39
C GLY A 79 -12.02 -20.96 -12.94
N MET A 80 -11.40 -20.02 -12.22
CA MET A 80 -11.86 -19.64 -10.87
C MET A 80 -13.17 -18.86 -10.93
N HIS A 81 -14.12 -19.18 -10.04
CA HIS A 81 -15.40 -18.47 -9.95
C HIS A 81 -15.18 -16.97 -9.64
N PRO A 82 -15.94 -16.01 -10.25
CA PRO A 82 -15.71 -14.58 -10.07
C PRO A 82 -15.69 -14.10 -8.62
N HIS A 83 -16.57 -14.66 -7.78
CA HIS A 83 -16.60 -14.33 -6.36
C HIS A 83 -15.30 -14.76 -5.65
N GLN A 84 -14.81 -15.98 -5.91
CA GLN A 84 -13.56 -16.48 -5.31
C GLN A 84 -12.35 -15.66 -5.78
N ALA A 85 -12.29 -15.30 -7.07
CA ALA A 85 -11.22 -14.47 -7.60
C ALA A 85 -11.21 -13.06 -6.98
N PHE A 86 -12.39 -12.48 -6.74
CA PHE A 86 -12.52 -11.22 -6.02
C PHE A 86 -12.05 -11.35 -4.56
N ARG A 87 -12.45 -12.42 -3.85
CA ARG A 87 -11.99 -12.69 -2.49
C ARG A 87 -10.47 -12.81 -2.42
N ALA A 88 -9.86 -13.54 -3.35
CA ALA A 88 -8.40 -13.67 -3.45
C ALA A 88 -7.71 -12.31 -3.68
N GLN A 89 -8.27 -11.46 -4.55
CA GLN A 89 -7.76 -10.09 -4.76
C GLN A 89 -7.81 -9.26 -3.47
N GLN A 90 -8.95 -9.26 -2.77
CA GLN A 90 -9.13 -8.49 -1.55
C GLN A 90 -8.24 -8.99 -0.41
N HIS A 91 -8.06 -10.31 -0.32
CA HIS A 91 -7.12 -10.90 0.62
C HIS A 91 -5.70 -10.45 0.35
N PHE A 92 -5.22 -10.59 -0.89
CA PHE A 92 -3.88 -10.15 -1.26
C PHE A 92 -3.67 -8.66 -0.96
N ARG A 93 -4.67 -7.81 -1.23
CA ARG A 93 -4.63 -6.39 -0.88
C ARG A 93 -4.42 -6.16 0.62
N ARG A 94 -5.13 -6.91 1.48
CA ARG A 94 -5.00 -6.80 2.94
C ARG A 94 -3.64 -7.28 3.43
N LEU A 95 -3.19 -8.45 2.95
CA LEU A 95 -1.88 -8.99 3.27
C LEU A 95 -0.78 -8.00 2.88
N ASP A 96 -0.83 -7.50 1.64
CA ASP A 96 0.14 -6.54 1.13
C ASP A 96 0.23 -5.26 1.97
N MET A 97 -0.92 -4.70 2.39
CA MET A 97 -0.97 -3.53 3.27
C MET A 97 -0.50 -3.83 4.69
N ARG A 98 -0.82 -5.00 5.24
CA ARG A 98 -0.30 -5.43 6.54
C ARG A 98 1.23 -5.50 6.49
N MET A 99 1.75 -6.16 5.46
CA MET A 99 3.18 -6.31 5.23
C MET A 99 3.90 -4.97 5.04
N LEU A 100 3.30 -4.03 4.33
CA LEU A 100 3.87 -2.69 4.16
C LEU A 100 4.03 -1.94 5.50
N ARG A 101 3.14 -2.20 6.47
CA ARG A 101 3.20 -1.60 7.80
C ARG A 101 4.14 -2.34 8.75
N GLU A 102 4.19 -3.68 8.68
CA GLU A 102 4.89 -4.51 9.66
C GLU A 102 6.35 -4.82 9.31
N LEU A 103 6.71 -4.87 8.03
CA LEU A 103 7.90 -5.60 7.58
C LEU A 103 9.00 -4.75 6.95
N MET A 104 8.88 -3.43 6.97
CA MET A 104 10.02 -2.59 6.61
C MET A 104 10.87 -2.32 7.85
N PRO A 105 12.18 -2.65 7.82
CA PRO A 105 13.07 -2.30 8.90
C PRO A 105 13.02 -0.80 9.14
N GLN A 106 13.18 -0.39 10.40
CA GLN A 106 13.50 0.99 10.79
C GLN A 106 14.83 1.35 10.11
N LEU A 107 14.82 1.75 8.84
CA LEU A 107 16.02 2.09 8.09
C LEU A 107 16.49 3.46 8.61
N PRO A 108 17.58 3.54 9.38
CA PRO A 108 18.11 4.84 9.78
C PRO A 108 18.68 5.51 8.54
N GLY A 109 18.49 6.83 8.45
CA GLY A 109 19.07 7.65 7.40
C GLY A 109 20.59 7.43 7.31
N ASP A 110 21.09 7.30 6.08
CA ASP A 110 22.05 8.24 5.48
C ASP A 110 22.78 7.59 4.28
N GLY A 111 22.76 8.27 3.13
CA GLY A 111 23.89 8.31 2.19
C GLY A 111 24.35 7.06 1.41
N ALA A 112 23.49 6.12 0.99
CA ALA A 112 23.83 5.20 -0.13
C ALA A 112 22.57 4.64 -0.82
N GLN A 113 21.89 5.51 -1.58
CA GLN A 113 20.45 5.42 -1.82
C GLN A 113 20.00 4.35 -2.84
N ILE A 114 20.87 3.88 -3.75
CA ILE A 114 20.42 2.96 -4.83
C ILE A 114 20.71 1.48 -4.52
N SER A 115 21.86 1.15 -3.91
CA SER A 115 22.17 -0.24 -3.54
C SER A 115 21.30 -0.70 -2.38
N ARG A 116 21.10 0.16 -1.37
CA ARG A 116 20.30 -0.16 -0.18
C ARG A 116 18.81 -0.27 -0.48
N VAL A 117 18.28 0.55 -1.40
CA VAL A 117 16.88 0.42 -1.84
C VAL A 117 16.65 -0.89 -2.59
N LYS A 118 17.61 -1.36 -3.40
CA LYS A 118 17.53 -2.68 -4.06
C LYS A 118 17.61 -3.83 -3.06
N GLU A 119 18.47 -3.72 -2.05
CA GLU A 119 18.62 -4.73 -0.99
C GLU A 119 17.37 -4.78 -0.10
N ALA A 120 16.90 -3.63 0.41
CA ALA A 120 15.65 -3.54 1.17
C ALA A 120 14.46 -4.06 0.37
N ARG A 121 14.41 -3.78 -0.95
CA ARG A 121 13.40 -4.34 -1.84
C ARG A 121 13.48 -5.88 -1.93
N ARG A 122 14.69 -6.45 -2.05
CA ARG A 122 14.88 -7.91 -2.09
C ARG A 122 14.48 -8.56 -0.77
N GLU A 123 14.89 -7.99 0.36
CA GLU A 123 14.50 -8.50 1.68
C GLU A 123 12.98 -8.47 1.86
N LEU A 124 12.31 -7.40 1.41
CA LEU A 124 10.86 -7.32 1.41
C LEU A 124 10.21 -8.39 0.51
N GLU A 125 10.76 -8.61 -0.69
CA GLU A 125 10.29 -9.67 -1.60
C GLU A 125 10.46 -11.06 -0.97
N ASP A 126 11.56 -11.31 -0.26
CA ASP A 126 11.82 -12.58 0.43
C ASP A 126 10.86 -12.80 1.61
N ILE A 127 10.63 -11.78 2.44
CA ILE A 127 9.67 -11.88 3.55
C ILE A 127 8.25 -12.09 3.00
N PHE A 128 7.91 -11.39 1.90
CA PHE A 128 6.64 -11.57 1.20
C PHE A 128 6.43 -13.00 0.72
N GLN A 129 7.44 -13.60 0.10
CA GLN A 129 7.37 -14.98 -0.35
C GLN A 129 7.20 -15.97 0.80
N ARG A 130 7.88 -15.75 1.93
CA ARG A 130 7.76 -16.61 3.12
C ARG A 130 6.36 -16.58 3.73
N GLU A 131 5.76 -15.39 3.82
CA GLU A 131 4.42 -15.25 4.40
C GLU A 131 3.33 -15.83 3.47
N MET A 132 3.46 -15.60 2.16
CA MET A 132 2.62 -16.26 1.15
C MET A 132 2.69 -17.79 1.22
N GLN A 133 3.86 -18.36 1.51
CA GLN A 133 4.03 -19.81 1.69
C GLN A 133 3.38 -20.33 2.99
N ARG A 134 3.34 -19.51 4.05
CA ARG A 134 2.66 -19.85 5.31
C ARG A 134 1.15 -19.86 5.14
N GLU A 135 0.58 -18.85 4.49
CA GLU A 135 -0.87 -18.79 4.23
C GLU A 135 -1.33 -19.89 3.28
N ARG A 136 -0.53 -20.26 2.27
CA ARG A 136 -0.80 -21.43 1.42
C ARG A 136 -0.95 -22.75 2.17
N ARG A 137 -0.42 -22.86 3.40
CA ARG A 137 -0.57 -24.05 4.27
C ARG A 137 -1.82 -24.01 5.14
N ARG A 138 -2.61 -22.93 5.08
CA ARG A 138 -3.96 -22.83 5.66
C ARG A 138 -5.02 -22.56 4.57
N PRO A 139 -5.26 -23.48 3.62
CA PRO A 139 -6.25 -23.25 2.57
C PRO A 139 -7.70 -23.27 3.05
N ASP A 140 -8.02 -23.85 4.21
CA ASP A 140 -9.41 -24.13 4.62
C ASP A 140 -10.10 -22.98 5.39
N ASP A 141 -9.38 -21.89 5.71
CA ASP A 141 -9.89 -20.79 6.55
C ASP A 141 -10.71 -19.75 5.74
N TRP A 142 -10.93 -20.00 4.45
CA TRP A 142 -11.69 -19.08 3.60
C TRP A 142 -13.20 -19.18 3.80
N ASP A 143 -13.74 -20.24 4.38
CA ASP A 143 -15.20 -20.41 4.45
C ASP A 143 -15.80 -20.02 5.81
N GLU A 144 -15.02 -19.97 6.90
CA GLU A 144 -15.53 -19.77 8.27
C GLU A 144 -15.82 -18.30 8.67
N LEU A 145 -15.33 -17.31 7.92
CA LEU A 145 -15.46 -15.90 8.31
C LEU A 145 -16.84 -15.26 8.00
N ASP A 146 -17.74 -15.95 7.30
CA ASP A 146 -19.08 -15.44 6.93
C ASP A 146 -20.21 -16.09 7.77
N ASP A 147 -19.98 -17.29 8.33
CA ASP A 147 -20.94 -17.96 9.22
C ASP A 147 -21.08 -17.20 10.56
N ALA A 148 -20.05 -16.48 10.98
CA ALA A 148 -20.08 -15.67 12.21
C ALA A 148 -20.81 -14.32 12.06
N GLU A 149 -21.00 -13.79 10.84
CA GLU A 149 -21.70 -12.51 10.61
C GLU A 149 -23.15 -12.69 10.15
N THR A 150 -23.56 -13.91 9.78
CA THR A 150 -24.95 -14.21 9.38
C THR A 150 -25.86 -14.66 10.53
N GLU A 151 -25.32 -15.01 11.71
CA GLU A 151 -26.11 -15.43 12.87
C GLU A 151 -26.61 -14.26 13.75
N ASN A 152 -26.27 -13.00 13.43
CA ASN A 152 -26.65 -11.85 14.27
C ASN A 152 -27.20 -10.66 13.49
N ARG A 153 -28.27 -10.90 12.72
CA ARG A 153 -29.22 -9.85 12.33
C ARG A 153 -30.61 -10.18 12.88
N PRO A 154 -31.29 -9.21 13.52
CA PRO A 154 -32.60 -9.41 14.14
C PRO A 154 -33.72 -9.70 13.14
#